data_AF-K6Z6R8-F1
#
_entry.id   AF-K6Z6R8-F1
#
_cell.length_a   1.000
_cell.length_b   1.000
_cell.length_c   1.000
_cell.angle_alpha   90.00
_cell.angle_beta   90.00
_cell.angle_gamma   90.00
#
_symmetry.space_group_name_H-M   'P 1'
#
loop_
_entity.id
_entity.type
_entity.pdbx_description
1 polymer ?
#
loop_
_entity_poly.entity_id
_entity_poly.type
_entity_poly.pdbx_seq_one_letter_code
_entity_poly.pdbx_strand_id
1 'polypeptide(L)'
;NKLIGARSFFESAKWKWKGLDDPVLPINEGQHGTHTSSTAAGAFVRGANISGNAVGTAAGMAPRAHIAFYQVCFEQKGCDRDDILAAVDEAIEDGVDVLSLSLGGNPGADFSEDPVSLGGYTAALNGVFVSTAAGNIGPNPATLSNGAPWLLTVGASTSDRRFAATVKLGSGLEVDGESLTEPKDYGKEMVPLVRDMGGGQCTSESVLKAQNITGKIIICEAGGGVSTAKAKMVLRAG
;
A
#
# COMPACT_ATOMS: atom_id res chain seq x y z
N ASN A 1 -15.19 -12.01 -18.50
CA ASN A 1 -15.97 -12.52 -17.34
C ASN A 1 -15.11 -12.63 -16.08
N LYS A 2 -14.33 -11.62 -15.70
CA LYS A 2 -13.51 -11.62 -14.46
C LYS A 2 -13.88 -10.40 -13.64
N LEU A 3 -13.58 -9.22 -14.17
CA LEU A 3 -14.22 -7.97 -13.77
C LEU A 3 -15.60 -7.96 -14.43
N ILE A 4 -16.66 -7.96 -13.63
CA ILE A 4 -18.06 -8.03 -14.09
C ILE A 4 -18.86 -6.77 -13.78
N GLY A 5 -18.36 -5.92 -12.89
CA GLY A 5 -18.91 -4.61 -12.58
C GLY A 5 -17.78 -3.66 -12.20
N ALA A 6 -17.92 -2.39 -12.56
CA ALA A 6 -16.95 -1.36 -12.21
C ALA A 6 -17.68 -0.01 -12.11
N ARG A 7 -17.62 0.62 -10.94
CA ARG A 7 -18.31 1.87 -10.60
C ARG A 7 -17.38 2.77 -9.81
N SER A 8 -17.61 4.07 -9.88
CA SER A 8 -16.87 5.07 -9.11
C SER A 8 -17.84 5.98 -8.38
N PHE A 9 -17.53 6.27 -7.12
CA PHE A 9 -18.31 7.09 -6.22
C PHE A 9 -17.41 8.23 -5.76
N PHE A 10 -17.80 9.44 -6.12
CA PHE A 10 -16.98 10.64 -5.95
C PHE A 10 -17.81 11.90 -5.82
N GLU A 11 -19.13 11.77 -5.63
CA GLU A 11 -20.01 12.93 -5.55
C GLU A 11 -19.64 13.77 -4.34
N SER A 12 -19.44 13.14 -3.18
CA SER A 12 -19.05 13.87 -1.97
C SER A 12 -17.62 14.42 -2.08
N ALA A 13 -16.70 13.67 -2.69
CA ALA A 13 -15.34 14.10 -2.96
C ALA A 13 -15.29 15.31 -3.92
N LYS A 14 -16.12 15.35 -4.96
CA LYS A 14 -16.20 16.45 -5.92
C LYS A 14 -16.61 17.77 -5.28
N TRP A 15 -17.50 17.74 -4.29
CA TRP A 15 -17.87 18.93 -3.52
C TRP A 15 -16.73 19.43 -2.64
N LYS A 16 -15.93 18.53 -2.06
CA LYS A 16 -14.82 18.87 -1.16
C LYS A 16 -13.54 19.28 -1.90
N TRP A 17 -13.28 18.69 -3.06
CA TRP A 17 -12.01 18.80 -3.75
C TRP A 17 -12.18 19.36 -5.17
N LYS A 18 -11.58 20.51 -5.44
CA LYS A 18 -11.50 21.06 -6.79
C LYS A 18 -10.63 20.19 -7.70
N GLY A 19 -11.05 20.01 -8.95
CA GLY A 19 -10.30 19.29 -9.98
C GLY A 19 -10.50 17.77 -9.98
N LEU A 20 -11.52 17.27 -9.28
CA LEU A 20 -11.98 15.89 -9.43
C LEU A 20 -12.94 15.86 -10.63
N ASP A 21 -12.42 15.55 -11.82
CA ASP A 21 -13.24 15.24 -12.98
C ASP A 21 -13.81 13.82 -12.85
N ASP A 22 -14.87 13.52 -13.59
CA ASP A 22 -15.48 12.18 -13.61
C ASP A 22 -14.38 11.13 -13.88
N PRO A 23 -14.05 10.27 -12.89
CA PRO A 23 -13.02 9.28 -13.04
C PRO A 23 -13.53 8.21 -14.01
N VAL A 24 -13.15 8.35 -15.29
CA VAL A 24 -13.18 7.24 -16.22
C VAL A 24 -12.20 6.19 -15.68
N LEU A 25 -12.75 5.20 -14.98
CA LEU A 25 -12.03 3.98 -14.62
C LEU A 25 -11.24 3.48 -15.85
N PRO A 26 -9.96 3.07 -15.75
CA PRO A 26 -8.97 3.38 -14.71
C PRO A 26 -7.56 3.61 -15.31
N ILE A 27 -6.83 4.71 -15.04
CA ILE A 27 -5.48 4.83 -15.65
C ILE A 27 -4.30 5.13 -14.72
N ASN A 28 -4.43 5.72 -13.52
CA ASN A 28 -3.21 5.90 -12.70
C ASN A 28 -3.35 5.93 -11.18
N GLU A 29 -4.54 6.26 -10.65
CA GLU A 29 -4.74 6.45 -9.20
C GLU A 29 -5.10 5.16 -8.42
N GLY A 30 -5.31 4.05 -9.13
CA GLY A 30 -5.88 2.80 -8.60
C GLY A 30 -4.87 1.72 -8.21
N GLN A 31 -3.60 2.04 -7.97
CA GLN A 31 -2.56 1.02 -7.67
C GLN A 31 -2.90 0.17 -6.45
N HIS A 32 -3.41 0.79 -5.37
CA HIS A 32 -3.85 0.08 -4.17
C HIS A 32 -5.03 -0.85 -4.47
N GLY A 33 -6.08 -0.34 -5.14
CA GLY A 33 -7.27 -1.12 -5.51
C GLY A 33 -6.96 -2.28 -6.47
N THR A 34 -6.04 -2.07 -7.41
CA THR A 34 -5.56 -3.11 -8.32
C THR A 34 -4.81 -4.20 -7.55
N HIS A 35 -3.94 -3.81 -6.61
CA HIS A 35 -3.19 -4.74 -5.78
C HIS A 35 -4.10 -5.57 -4.87
N THR A 36 -5.04 -4.94 -4.17
CA THR A 36 -5.98 -5.63 -3.27
C THR A 36 -6.93 -6.55 -4.04
N SER A 37 -7.50 -6.09 -5.15
CA SER A 37 -8.42 -6.89 -5.98
C SER A 37 -7.72 -8.11 -6.59
N SER A 38 -6.48 -7.94 -7.08
CA SER A 38 -5.69 -9.05 -7.61
C SER A 38 -5.23 -10.03 -6.53
N THR A 39 -4.95 -9.56 -5.30
CA THR A 39 -4.65 -10.42 -4.15
C THR A 39 -5.87 -11.26 -3.74
N ALA A 40 -7.07 -10.69 -3.78
CA ALA A 40 -8.29 -11.41 -3.44
C ALA A 40 -8.71 -12.41 -4.53
N ALA A 41 -8.81 -11.97 -5.79
CA ALA A 41 -9.46 -12.73 -6.86
C ALA A 41 -8.74 -12.65 -8.22
N GLY A 42 -7.48 -12.24 -8.25
CA GLY A 42 -6.67 -12.19 -9.46
C GLY A 42 -6.60 -13.52 -10.19
N ALA A 43 -6.71 -13.49 -11.52
CA ALA A 43 -6.53 -14.67 -12.36
C ALA A 43 -5.06 -15.13 -12.32
N PHE A 44 -4.80 -16.35 -12.81
CA PHE A 44 -3.44 -16.86 -12.96
C PHE A 44 -2.66 -16.04 -13.99
N VAL A 45 -1.56 -15.43 -13.56
CA VAL A 45 -0.64 -14.66 -14.41
C VAL A 45 0.75 -15.28 -14.32
N ARG A 46 1.18 -15.96 -15.39
CA ARG A 46 2.49 -16.61 -15.46
C ARG A 46 3.61 -15.57 -15.64
N GLY A 47 4.77 -15.82 -15.06
CA GLY A 47 5.95 -14.97 -15.19
C GLY A 47 5.85 -13.64 -14.42
N ALA A 48 4.88 -13.52 -13.50
CA ALA A 48 4.75 -12.36 -12.64
C ALA A 48 6.01 -12.22 -11.78
N ASN A 49 6.54 -11.00 -11.72
CA ASN A 49 7.73 -10.64 -10.95
C ASN A 49 7.75 -9.13 -10.72
N ILE A 50 8.54 -8.70 -9.74
CA ILE A 50 8.87 -7.28 -9.53
C ILE A 50 10.38 -7.10 -9.68
N SER A 51 10.83 -6.49 -10.78
CA SER A 51 12.27 -6.32 -11.07
C SER A 51 13.08 -7.61 -10.99
N GLY A 52 12.51 -8.75 -11.44
CA GLY A 52 13.15 -10.06 -11.36
C GLY A 52 12.99 -10.77 -10.01
N ASN A 53 12.38 -10.13 -9.00
CA ASN A 53 12.07 -10.75 -7.71
C ASN A 53 10.72 -11.47 -7.71
N ALA A 54 10.59 -12.50 -6.86
CA ALA A 54 9.38 -13.31 -6.68
C ALA A 54 8.79 -13.86 -8.00
N VAL A 55 9.66 -14.28 -8.93
CA VAL A 55 9.25 -14.85 -10.21
C VAL A 55 8.38 -16.07 -9.98
N GLY A 56 7.18 -16.06 -10.56
CA GLY A 56 6.25 -17.17 -10.44
C GLY A 56 4.96 -16.97 -11.22
N THR A 57 3.93 -17.71 -10.81
CA THR A 57 2.56 -17.46 -11.27
C THR A 57 1.83 -16.71 -10.17
N ALA A 58 1.46 -15.44 -10.41
CA ALA A 58 0.61 -14.70 -9.49
C ALA A 58 -0.85 -15.17 -9.63
N ALA A 59 -1.56 -15.23 -8.51
CA ALA A 59 -2.97 -15.57 -8.45
C ALA A 59 -3.55 -15.00 -7.15
N GLY A 60 -4.83 -14.65 -7.15
CA GLY A 60 -5.54 -14.29 -5.93
C GLY A 60 -5.89 -15.51 -5.08
N MET A 61 -6.39 -15.29 -3.87
CA MET A 61 -6.88 -16.37 -3.00
C MET A 61 -8.04 -17.16 -3.64
N ALA A 62 -8.90 -16.49 -4.40
CA ALA A 62 -9.99 -17.09 -5.17
C ALA A 62 -9.86 -16.77 -6.67
N PRO A 63 -8.96 -17.45 -7.43
CA PRO A 63 -8.64 -17.09 -8.81
C PRO A 63 -9.80 -17.19 -9.80
N ARG A 64 -10.91 -17.82 -9.42
CA ARG A 64 -12.12 -17.99 -10.24
C ARG A 64 -13.29 -17.12 -9.79
N ALA A 65 -13.19 -16.41 -8.66
CA ALA A 65 -14.21 -15.47 -8.23
C ALA A 65 -14.33 -14.29 -9.21
N HIS A 66 -15.51 -13.72 -9.33
CA HIS A 66 -15.71 -12.48 -10.07
C HIS A 66 -15.29 -11.27 -9.21
N ILE A 67 -14.98 -10.16 -9.86
CA ILE A 67 -14.66 -8.88 -9.25
C ILE A 67 -15.73 -7.88 -9.68
N ALA A 68 -16.37 -7.24 -8.71
CA ALA A 68 -17.08 -5.99 -8.89
C ALA A 68 -16.26 -4.90 -8.18
N PHE A 69 -15.87 -3.86 -8.92
CA PHE A 69 -14.96 -2.84 -8.43
C PHE A 69 -15.71 -1.55 -8.11
N TYR A 70 -15.63 -1.10 -6.86
CA TYR A 70 -16.26 0.11 -6.37
C TYR A 70 -15.17 1.09 -5.93
N GLN A 71 -14.86 2.07 -6.77
CA GLN A 71 -13.86 3.08 -6.46
C GLN A 71 -14.45 4.16 -5.56
N VAL A 72 -13.84 4.37 -4.40
CA VAL A 72 -14.26 5.38 -3.40
C VAL A 72 -13.09 6.25 -2.92
N CYS A 73 -11.91 6.03 -3.48
CA CYS A 73 -10.67 6.68 -3.09
C CYS A 73 -9.97 7.30 -4.29
N PHE A 74 -9.35 8.46 -4.09
CA PHE A 74 -8.65 9.22 -5.13
C PHE A 74 -7.26 9.63 -4.66
N GLU A 75 -6.29 9.59 -5.57
CA GLU A 75 -4.89 9.86 -5.25
C GLU A 75 -4.78 11.28 -4.69
N GLN A 76 -4.17 11.42 -3.50
CA GLN A 76 -4.05 12.68 -2.74
C GLN A 76 -5.32 13.21 -2.05
N LYS A 77 -6.52 12.71 -2.36
CA LYS A 77 -7.78 13.19 -1.73
C LYS A 77 -8.33 12.25 -0.68
N GLY A 78 -7.85 11.01 -0.65
CA GLY A 78 -8.32 9.98 0.27
C GLY A 78 -9.66 9.44 -0.17
N CYS A 79 -10.42 8.93 0.80
CA CYS A 79 -11.70 8.29 0.57
C CYS A 79 -12.75 9.01 1.41
N ASP A 80 -13.80 9.52 0.77
CA ASP A 80 -14.81 10.30 1.46
C ASP A 80 -15.91 9.41 2.05
N ARG A 81 -16.39 9.80 3.23
CA ARG A 81 -17.37 9.04 4.03
C ARG A 81 -18.60 8.63 3.23
N ASP A 82 -19.22 9.59 2.53
CA ASP A 82 -20.50 9.36 1.89
C ASP A 82 -20.34 8.57 0.59
N ASP A 83 -19.20 8.73 -0.11
CA ASP A 83 -18.86 7.90 -1.27
C ASP A 83 -18.60 6.44 -0.87
N ILE A 84 -18.00 6.19 0.30
CA ILE A 84 -17.85 4.84 0.85
C ILE A 84 -19.22 4.21 1.13
N LEU A 85 -20.12 4.93 1.80
CA LEU A 85 -21.45 4.41 2.13
C LEU A 85 -22.28 4.13 0.88
N ALA A 86 -22.29 5.05 -0.09
CA ALA A 86 -22.98 4.87 -1.36
C ALA A 86 -22.46 3.65 -2.13
N ALA A 87 -21.15 3.42 -2.12
CA ALA A 87 -20.55 2.24 -2.73
C ALA A 87 -20.94 0.93 -2.04
N VAL A 88 -21.05 0.94 -0.71
CA VAL A 88 -21.50 -0.24 0.06
C VAL A 88 -22.96 -0.55 -0.25
N ASP A 89 -23.83 0.47 -0.26
CA ASP A 89 -25.25 0.30 -0.59
C ASP A 89 -25.42 -0.28 -2.01
N GLU A 90 -24.72 0.29 -3.01
CA GLU A 90 -24.75 -0.26 -4.38
C GLU A 90 -24.19 -1.68 -4.45
N ALA A 91 -23.13 -2.00 -3.71
CA ALA A 91 -22.58 -3.35 -3.70
C ALA A 91 -23.57 -4.37 -3.13
N ILE A 92 -24.34 -4.00 -2.11
CA ILE A 92 -25.42 -4.83 -1.56
C ILE A 92 -26.52 -5.03 -2.62
N GLU A 93 -26.94 -3.96 -3.31
CA GLU A 93 -27.96 -4.02 -4.36
C GLU A 93 -27.51 -4.86 -5.58
N ASP A 94 -26.23 -4.75 -5.97
CA ASP A 94 -25.60 -5.57 -7.01
C ASP A 94 -25.47 -7.05 -6.58
N GLY A 95 -25.69 -7.38 -5.30
CA GLY A 95 -25.73 -8.74 -4.78
C GLY A 95 -24.35 -9.37 -4.56
N VAL A 96 -23.37 -8.59 -4.09
CA VAL A 96 -22.03 -9.13 -3.80
C VAL A 96 -22.05 -10.11 -2.62
N ASP A 97 -21.24 -11.17 -2.69
CA ASP A 97 -21.12 -12.15 -1.60
C ASP A 97 -20.17 -11.67 -0.48
N VAL A 98 -19.11 -10.94 -0.86
CA VAL A 98 -18.02 -10.51 0.02
C VAL A 98 -17.60 -9.09 -0.32
N LEU A 99 -17.49 -8.24 0.71
CA LEU A 99 -16.84 -6.93 0.65
C LEU A 99 -15.41 -7.02 1.22
N SER A 100 -14.43 -6.67 0.40
CA SER A 100 -13.02 -6.57 0.80
C SER A 100 -12.61 -5.10 0.88
N LEU A 101 -12.68 -4.53 2.09
CA LEU A 101 -12.45 -3.11 2.34
C LEU A 101 -11.08 -2.90 3.01
N SER A 102 -10.05 -2.67 2.20
CA SER A 102 -8.74 -2.23 2.70
C SER A 102 -8.72 -0.73 2.98
N LEU A 103 -9.69 -0.28 3.79
CA LEU A 103 -9.93 1.09 4.23
C LEU A 103 -9.91 1.13 5.76
N GLY A 104 -9.70 2.30 6.35
CA GLY A 104 -9.77 2.45 7.80
C GLY A 104 -9.64 3.91 8.23
N GLY A 105 -10.37 4.28 9.27
CA GLY A 105 -10.35 5.60 9.88
C GLY A 105 -9.42 5.71 11.09
N ASN A 106 -9.72 6.68 11.95
CA ASN A 106 -9.00 6.90 13.20
C ASN A 106 -9.28 5.76 14.20
N PRO A 107 -8.26 5.25 14.91
CA PRO A 107 -8.48 4.27 15.96
C PRO A 107 -9.46 4.75 17.04
N GLY A 108 -10.38 3.88 17.42
CA GLY A 108 -11.36 4.16 18.49
C GLY A 108 -12.46 5.16 18.12
N ALA A 109 -12.66 5.47 16.83
CA ALA A 109 -13.81 6.24 16.38
C ALA A 109 -15.14 5.54 16.74
N ASP A 110 -16.19 6.32 16.98
CA ASP A 110 -17.54 5.79 17.17
C ASP A 110 -18.00 5.05 15.90
N PHE A 111 -18.61 3.87 16.06
CA PHE A 111 -19.06 3.05 14.93
C PHE A 111 -20.09 3.75 14.04
N SER A 112 -20.85 4.70 14.57
CA SER A 112 -21.81 5.50 13.81
C SER A 112 -21.17 6.60 12.95
N GLU A 113 -19.97 7.03 13.32
CA GLU A 113 -19.21 8.05 12.59
C GLU A 113 -18.26 7.43 11.55
N ASP A 114 -17.78 6.20 11.79
CA ASP A 114 -16.90 5.48 10.87
C ASP A 114 -17.69 4.84 9.69
N PRO A 115 -17.45 5.25 8.43
CA PRO A 115 -18.18 4.73 7.28
C PRO A 115 -17.95 3.24 7.04
N VAL A 116 -16.78 2.70 7.42
CA VAL A 116 -16.49 1.26 7.26
C VAL A 116 -17.33 0.45 8.25
N SER A 117 -17.39 0.87 9.51
CA SER A 117 -18.24 0.25 10.53
C SER A 117 -19.72 0.39 10.19
N LEU A 118 -20.19 1.59 9.85
CA LEU A 118 -21.60 1.83 9.53
C LEU A 118 -22.05 1.07 8.27
N GLY A 119 -21.32 1.19 7.16
CA GLY A 119 -21.63 0.44 5.93
C GLY A 119 -21.51 -1.06 6.13
N GLY A 120 -20.47 -1.51 6.87
CA GLY A 120 -20.29 -2.91 7.19
C GLY A 120 -21.42 -3.50 8.04
N TYR A 121 -22.07 -2.70 8.89
CA TYR A 121 -23.24 -3.13 9.65
C TYR A 121 -24.42 -3.44 8.71
N THR A 122 -24.72 -2.52 7.79
CA THR A 122 -25.76 -2.70 6.77
C THR A 122 -25.45 -3.91 5.88
N ALA A 123 -24.20 -4.08 5.45
CA ALA A 123 -23.76 -5.22 4.65
C ALA A 123 -23.95 -6.55 5.40
N ALA A 124 -23.53 -6.63 6.66
CA ALA A 124 -23.69 -7.82 7.49
C ALA A 124 -25.17 -8.18 7.72
N LEU A 125 -26.04 -7.19 7.92
CA LEU A 125 -27.50 -7.40 8.03
C LEU A 125 -28.12 -7.96 6.75
N ASN A 126 -27.53 -7.66 5.58
CA ASN A 126 -27.95 -8.18 4.29
C ASN A 126 -27.22 -9.48 3.88
N GLY A 127 -26.50 -10.12 4.81
CA GLY A 127 -25.82 -11.39 4.57
C GLY A 127 -24.51 -11.29 3.78
N VAL A 128 -23.97 -10.09 3.60
CA VAL A 128 -22.68 -9.86 2.93
C VAL A 128 -21.54 -9.95 3.94
N PHE A 129 -20.54 -10.79 3.65
CA PHE A 129 -19.37 -10.92 4.52
C PHE A 129 -18.41 -9.74 4.33
N VAL A 130 -17.98 -9.08 5.42
CA VAL A 130 -17.14 -7.88 5.36
C VAL A 130 -15.76 -8.14 5.95
N SER A 131 -14.73 -8.09 5.09
CA SER A 131 -13.31 -8.18 5.48
C SER A 131 -12.68 -6.81 5.45
N THR A 132 -12.02 -6.41 6.54
CA THR A 132 -11.40 -5.09 6.71
C THR A 132 -9.97 -5.19 7.23
N ALA A 133 -9.15 -4.17 6.99
CA ALA A 133 -7.77 -4.12 7.51
C ALA A 133 -7.73 -3.61 8.96
N ALA A 134 -6.83 -4.12 9.80
CA ALA A 134 -6.66 -3.59 11.17
C ALA A 134 -6.06 -2.17 11.23
N GLY A 135 -5.41 -1.72 10.15
CA GLY A 135 -4.67 -0.45 10.10
C GLY A 135 -3.17 -0.62 10.34
N ASN A 136 -2.40 0.44 10.03
CA ASN A 136 -0.92 0.42 10.02
C ASN A 136 -0.29 1.35 11.08
N ILE A 137 -1.06 1.77 12.11
CA ILE A 137 -0.64 2.74 13.13
C ILE A 137 0.03 2.07 14.36
N GLY A 138 0.09 0.75 14.39
CA GLY A 138 0.76 -0.01 15.45
C GLY A 138 2.23 0.41 15.69
N PRO A 139 2.88 -0.11 16.74
CA PRO A 139 2.52 -1.35 17.45
C PRO A 139 1.86 -1.15 18.82
N ASN A 140 1.59 0.10 19.22
CA ASN A 140 1.06 0.39 20.56
C ASN A 140 -0.37 -0.20 20.73
N PRO A 141 -0.78 -0.52 21.97
CA PRO A 141 -2.17 -0.92 22.25
C PRO A 141 -3.19 0.11 21.76
N ALA A 142 -4.41 -0.36 21.45
CA ALA A 142 -5.55 0.48 21.02
C ALA A 142 -5.30 1.31 19.74
N THR A 143 -4.57 0.75 18.76
CA THR A 143 -4.27 1.38 17.47
C THR A 143 -5.05 0.82 16.28
N LEU A 144 -6.02 -0.06 16.51
CA LEU A 144 -6.83 -0.68 15.45
C LEU A 144 -7.83 0.34 14.86
N SER A 145 -7.98 0.36 13.54
CA SER A 145 -8.93 1.25 12.85
C SER A 145 -10.36 0.66 12.76
N ASN A 146 -10.50 -0.62 12.41
CA ASN A 146 -11.81 -1.25 12.18
C ASN A 146 -12.14 -2.23 13.32
N GLY A 147 -12.83 -1.77 14.36
CA GLY A 147 -13.07 -2.55 15.59
C GLY A 147 -14.47 -3.10 15.77
N ALA A 148 -15.36 -2.86 14.83
CA ALA A 148 -16.75 -3.21 14.98
C ALA A 148 -16.96 -4.73 14.96
N PRO A 149 -17.84 -5.28 15.82
CA PRO A 149 -17.95 -6.72 16.04
C PRO A 149 -18.54 -7.50 14.84
N TRP A 150 -19.14 -6.81 13.87
CA TRP A 150 -19.67 -7.38 12.63
C TRP A 150 -18.65 -7.41 11.49
N LEU A 151 -17.41 -6.94 11.70
CA LEU A 151 -16.34 -6.94 10.71
C LEU A 151 -15.35 -8.07 10.99
N LEU A 152 -14.84 -8.73 9.93
CA LEU A 152 -13.59 -9.47 10.03
C LEU A 152 -12.42 -8.48 9.93
N THR A 153 -11.78 -8.19 11.07
CA THR A 153 -10.62 -7.30 11.13
C THR A 153 -9.32 -8.08 10.98
N VAL A 154 -8.55 -7.80 9.93
CA VAL A 154 -7.37 -8.56 9.53
C VAL A 154 -6.08 -7.82 9.87
N GLY A 155 -5.25 -8.41 10.75
CA GLY A 155 -3.88 -7.97 11.01
C GLY A 155 -2.89 -8.47 9.95
N ALA A 156 -1.76 -7.76 9.80
CA ALA A 156 -0.70 -8.15 8.88
C ALA A 156 0.43 -8.90 9.60
N SER A 157 0.96 -9.94 8.94
CA SER A 157 2.14 -10.68 9.37
C SER A 157 3.11 -10.87 8.20
N THR A 158 4.34 -11.29 8.51
CA THR A 158 5.33 -11.65 7.49
C THR A 158 5.11 -13.08 6.97
N SER A 159 5.59 -13.35 5.76
CA SER A 159 5.76 -14.70 5.22
C SER A 159 7.19 -15.20 5.46
N ASP A 160 7.44 -16.47 5.14
CA ASP A 160 8.78 -17.07 5.08
C ASP A 160 9.66 -16.51 3.95
N ARG A 161 9.06 -15.95 2.90
CA ARG A 161 9.78 -15.33 1.78
C ARG A 161 10.47 -14.03 2.20
N ARG A 162 11.77 -13.95 1.89
CA ARG A 162 12.63 -12.76 2.06
C ARG A 162 13.28 -12.36 0.73
N PHE A 163 13.42 -11.06 0.49
CA PHE A 163 14.15 -10.52 -0.66
C PHE A 163 15.55 -10.09 -0.23
N ALA A 164 16.46 -11.05 -0.20
CA ALA A 164 17.82 -10.83 0.28
C ALA A 164 18.62 -9.93 -0.69
N ALA A 165 19.35 -8.98 -0.13
CA ALA A 165 20.33 -8.17 -0.84
C ALA A 165 21.63 -8.15 -0.05
N THR A 166 22.65 -8.84 -0.55
CA THR A 166 23.93 -9.01 0.15
C THR A 166 24.87 -7.86 -0.18
N VAL A 167 25.37 -7.20 0.86
CA VAL A 167 26.39 -6.15 0.75
C VAL A 167 27.76 -6.76 1.08
N LYS A 168 28.71 -6.62 0.16
CA LYS A 168 30.10 -7.01 0.37
C LYS A 168 30.96 -5.79 0.71
N LEU A 169 31.62 -5.81 1.86
CA LEU A 169 32.50 -4.73 2.32
C LEU A 169 33.93 -4.93 1.83
N GLY A 170 34.73 -3.87 1.86
CA GLY A 170 36.16 -3.92 1.50
C GLY A 170 37.00 -4.81 2.41
N SER A 171 36.49 -5.15 3.61
CA SER A 171 37.09 -6.14 4.51
C SER A 171 36.87 -7.59 4.06
N GLY A 172 36.03 -7.83 3.05
CA GLY A 172 35.56 -9.15 2.66
C GLY A 172 34.34 -9.65 3.44
N LEU A 173 33.87 -8.90 4.46
CA LEU A 173 32.64 -9.22 5.17
C LEU A 173 31.43 -9.08 4.24
N GLU A 174 30.57 -10.09 4.24
CA GLU A 174 29.29 -10.09 3.52
C GLU A 174 28.15 -10.00 4.54
N VAL A 175 27.20 -9.09 4.29
CA VAL A 175 26.06 -8.82 5.18
C VAL A 175 24.76 -8.89 4.39
N ASP A 176 23.84 -9.74 4.84
CA ASP A 176 22.55 -9.92 4.21
C ASP A 176 21.53 -8.87 4.68
N GLY A 177 21.27 -7.90 3.81
CA GLY A 177 20.16 -6.95 3.93
C GLY A 177 18.92 -7.39 3.17
N GLU A 178 18.00 -6.44 2.96
CA GLU A 178 16.80 -6.63 2.16
C GLU A 178 16.63 -5.50 1.15
N SER A 179 16.28 -5.84 -0.08
CA SER A 179 15.94 -4.87 -1.13
C SER A 179 14.99 -5.50 -2.15
N LEU A 180 14.06 -4.71 -2.67
CA LEU A 180 13.17 -5.11 -3.76
C LEU A 180 13.72 -4.70 -5.14
N THR A 181 14.82 -3.96 -5.16
CA THR A 181 15.40 -3.39 -6.37
C THR A 181 16.91 -3.55 -6.38
N GLU A 182 17.45 -4.04 -7.48
CA GLU A 182 18.87 -3.99 -7.80
C GLU A 182 19.09 -2.92 -8.88
N PRO A 183 19.96 -1.92 -8.68
CA PRO A 183 20.27 -0.95 -9.72
C PRO A 183 20.93 -1.66 -10.91
N LYS A 184 20.38 -1.48 -12.12
CA LYS A 184 20.88 -2.14 -13.34
C LYS A 184 22.33 -1.75 -13.69
N ASP A 185 22.76 -0.57 -13.26
CA ASP A 185 24.07 0.01 -13.55
C ASP A 185 25.05 -0.13 -12.38
N TYR A 186 24.74 -0.97 -11.39
CA TYR A 186 25.67 -1.23 -10.30
C TYR A 186 26.80 -2.17 -10.79
N GLY A 187 27.97 -1.58 -11.02
CA GLY A 187 29.17 -2.33 -11.40
C GLY A 187 29.67 -3.23 -10.27
N LYS A 188 30.54 -4.18 -10.60
CA LYS A 188 31.23 -5.04 -9.61
C LYS A 188 32.34 -4.30 -8.83
N GLU A 189 32.48 -3.01 -9.05
CA GLU A 189 33.55 -2.20 -8.48
C GLU A 189 33.21 -1.77 -7.07
N MET A 190 34.21 -1.83 -6.18
CA MET A 190 34.08 -1.32 -4.83
C MET A 190 34.03 0.20 -4.85
N VAL A 191 32.96 0.77 -4.30
CA VAL A 191 32.80 2.23 -4.15
C VAL A 191 32.99 2.64 -2.68
N PRO A 192 33.39 3.89 -2.40
CA PRO A 192 33.52 4.37 -1.04
C PRO A 192 32.21 4.26 -0.25
N LEU A 193 32.31 3.87 1.01
CA LEU A 193 31.22 3.83 1.97
C LEU A 193 31.33 5.04 2.89
N VAL A 194 30.28 5.85 2.99
CA VAL A 194 30.21 7.06 3.84
C VAL A 194 29.04 6.98 4.80
N ARG A 195 29.08 7.77 5.87
CA ARG A 195 27.95 7.95 6.80
C ARG A 195 27.46 9.38 6.72
N ASP A 196 26.16 9.58 6.91
CA ASP A 196 25.60 10.93 7.00
C ASP A 196 26.16 11.70 8.21
N MET A 197 26.93 12.75 7.96
CA MET A 197 27.52 13.65 8.97
C MET A 197 26.54 14.64 9.62
N GLY A 198 25.28 14.69 9.21
CA GLY A 198 24.27 15.54 9.86
C GLY A 198 23.71 14.90 11.12
N GLY A 199 22.82 13.92 10.90
CA GLY A 199 22.13 13.21 11.99
C GLY A 199 21.99 11.71 11.72
N GLY A 200 22.79 11.16 10.80
CA GLY A 200 22.77 9.74 10.45
C GLY A 200 21.57 9.30 9.60
N GLN A 201 20.48 10.07 9.53
CA GLN A 201 19.20 9.62 8.98
C GLN A 201 19.01 9.90 7.49
N CYS A 202 19.94 10.62 6.83
CA CYS A 202 19.85 11.02 5.43
C CYS A 202 18.61 11.87 5.12
N THR A 203 18.29 12.80 6.02
CA THR A 203 17.08 13.64 5.95
C THR A 203 17.34 15.06 5.44
N SER A 204 18.61 15.45 5.26
CA SER A 204 19.00 16.81 4.88
C SER A 204 19.78 16.84 3.57
N GLU A 205 19.13 17.30 2.49
CA GLU A 205 19.74 17.39 1.16
C GLU A 205 21.00 18.27 1.14
N SER A 206 20.96 19.40 1.85
CA SER A 206 22.07 20.36 1.90
C SER A 206 23.31 19.76 2.55
N VAL A 207 23.11 18.99 3.62
CA VAL A 207 24.16 18.29 4.33
C VAL A 207 24.75 17.18 3.46
N LEU A 208 23.90 16.38 2.79
CA LEU A 208 24.37 15.32 1.89
C LEU A 208 25.13 15.88 0.68
N LYS A 209 24.68 16.99 0.08
CA LYS A 209 25.39 17.68 -1.00
C LYS A 209 26.75 18.20 -0.55
N ALA A 210 26.83 18.80 0.64
CA ALA A 210 28.10 19.27 1.21
C ALA A 210 29.09 18.13 1.49
N GLN A 211 28.60 16.90 1.70
CA GLN A 211 29.42 15.70 1.89
C GLN A 211 29.95 15.09 0.57
N ASN A 212 29.52 15.60 -0.58
CA ASN A 212 29.89 15.11 -1.91
C ASN A 212 29.72 13.58 -2.03
N ILE A 213 28.49 13.11 -1.87
CA ILE A 213 28.15 11.68 -1.83
C ILE A 213 28.10 11.00 -3.21
N THR A 214 28.23 11.78 -4.29
CA THR A 214 28.19 11.30 -5.67
C THR A 214 29.16 10.14 -5.90
N GLY A 215 28.61 9.03 -6.41
CA GLY A 215 29.38 7.82 -6.71
C GLY A 215 29.80 7.01 -5.47
N LYS A 216 29.17 7.25 -4.31
CA LYS A 216 29.46 6.56 -3.04
C LYS A 216 28.20 5.86 -2.52
N ILE A 217 28.39 4.88 -1.63
CA ILE A 217 27.30 4.32 -0.82
C ILE A 217 27.22 5.09 0.48
N ILE A 218 26.03 5.55 0.84
CA ILE A 218 25.79 6.19 2.14
C ILE A 218 25.03 5.27 3.10
N ILE A 219 25.49 5.21 4.34
CA ILE A 219 24.79 4.54 5.44
C ILE A 219 23.81 5.53 6.07
N CYS A 220 22.53 5.16 6.05
CA CYS A 220 21.45 5.87 6.70
C CYS A 220 20.91 5.04 7.87
N GLU A 221 20.92 5.60 9.08
CA GLU A 221 20.37 5.00 10.28
C GLU A 221 18.83 4.97 10.26
N ALA A 222 18.24 4.12 11.10
CA ALA A 222 16.80 4.02 11.27
C ALA A 222 16.20 5.32 11.86
N GLY A 223 14.89 5.55 11.61
CA GLY A 223 14.16 6.74 12.09
C GLY A 223 14.10 7.91 11.09
N GLY A 224 13.52 9.04 11.48
CA GLY A 224 13.38 10.24 10.63
C GLY A 224 12.23 10.16 9.61
N GLY A 225 12.25 9.19 8.70
CA GLY A 225 11.21 9.01 7.68
C GLY A 225 11.25 7.62 7.02
N VAL A 226 10.27 7.34 6.15
CA VAL A 226 10.22 6.08 5.40
C VAL A 226 11.42 5.92 4.48
N SER A 227 11.90 4.69 4.30
CA SER A 227 13.12 4.39 3.52
C SER A 227 13.07 4.95 2.09
N THR A 228 11.88 4.98 1.47
CA THR A 228 11.69 5.55 0.13
C THR A 228 11.91 7.07 0.08
N ALA A 229 11.54 7.80 1.14
CA ALA A 229 11.77 9.23 1.24
C ALA A 229 13.28 9.53 1.43
N LYS A 230 13.97 8.73 2.25
CA LYS A 230 15.43 8.79 2.40
C LYS A 230 16.15 8.49 1.10
N ALA A 231 15.77 7.42 0.40
CA ALA A 231 16.34 7.07 -0.89
C ALA A 231 16.15 8.19 -1.94
N LYS A 232 14.97 8.82 -2.00
CA LYS A 232 14.74 10.01 -2.84
C LYS A 232 15.62 11.19 -2.43
N MET A 233 15.84 11.39 -1.14
CA MET A 233 16.72 12.44 -0.64
C MET A 233 18.17 12.22 -1.09
N VAL A 234 18.68 11.00 -0.92
CA VAL A 234 20.02 10.59 -1.36
C VAL A 234 20.16 10.78 -2.87
N LEU A 235 19.20 10.30 -3.66
CA LEU A 235 19.20 10.45 -5.12
C LEU A 235 19.22 11.92 -5.60
N ARG A 236 18.59 12.84 -4.86
CA ARG A 236 18.65 14.28 -5.18
C ARG A 236 19.98 14.93 -4.79
N ALA A 237 20.69 14.35 -3.83
CA ALA A 237 21.95 14.87 -3.32
C ALA A 237 23.18 14.38 -4.10
N GLY A 238 23.07 13.29 -4.87
CA GLY A 238 24.13 12.70 -5.68
C GLY A 238 24.08 11.19 -5.58
#